data_AF-A0A067P2V2-F1
#
_entry.id   AF-A0A067P2V2-F1
#
_cell.length_a   1.000
_cell.length_b   1.000
_cell.length_c   1.000
_cell.angle_alpha   90.00
_cell.angle_beta   90.00
_cell.angle_gamma   90.00
#
_symmetry.space_group_name_H-M   'P 1'
#
loop_
_entity.id
_entity.type
_entity.pdbx_description
1 polymer ?
#
loop_
_entity_poly.entity_id
_entity_poly.type
_entity_poly.pdbx_seq_one_letter_code
_entity_poly.pdbx_strand_id
1 'polypeptide(L)'
;MDPSRLPAYPSLAEVEKLIIHEKKGNCVPIYVELPADLLTPCMAYMRIAKDSKYSFLLESVIGGENVARYSFIGADPFKIIKVGPNEEITGDPMAALQKELTLYQYVKIPEIPTFTGGAIGYVSYDCIQHFEPKTTRTLNDPLAIPEAVFMLVDTLLVYDHIFQSLKVVSHVFSPASNGQVNLGFVYQTAVSKARRLAKLVVSSATPEIPQPPITLGAEGVSNVGKAGYEQFVTTLKEHIVAGDIIQAVPSQRLARPTALHPFNAYRHLRKVNPSPYMFYLDCGDLQIVGASPETLCKVEKNVVFNHAIAGTTKRGKTPEEDEKLGAALLASEKDRAEHIMLVDLARNDVNRVCEPRSVKVDHLMRLEKFSHVIHLTSQVSGSLREGLTRFDAFRSIFPAGTVSGAPKIKAIEIIYSLEKERRGVYAGAVGRFDFASDEMDTCIAIRTMVFKDGVAYLQAGGGIVFDSVEEDEYVETINKLKGNVRALEEAELDDANGGDVFDCAFANGIHVCEGIEKDNEIGCNFLVFDNVCSVKLHLVGQSPWKPPFTNVEALSP
;
A
#
# COMPACT_ATOMS: atom_id res chain seq x y z
N MET A 1 1.46 5.64 -31.54
CA MET A 1 0.02 5.88 -31.42
C MET A 1 -0.16 7.32 -30.95
N ASP A 2 -1.05 8.12 -31.55
CA ASP A 2 -1.29 9.52 -31.12
C ASP A 2 -2.28 9.53 -29.94
N PRO A 3 -1.85 9.85 -28.70
CA PRO A 3 -2.72 9.79 -27.52
C PRO A 3 -3.89 10.78 -27.60
N SER A 4 -3.79 11.83 -28.43
CA SER A 4 -4.84 12.83 -28.60
C SER A 4 -6.05 12.33 -29.40
N ARG A 5 -5.91 11.20 -30.09
CA ARG A 5 -6.95 10.62 -30.96
C ARG A 5 -7.49 9.29 -30.45
N LEU A 6 -7.09 8.85 -29.26
CA LEU A 6 -7.58 7.58 -28.69
C LEU A 6 -9.11 7.60 -28.58
N PRO A 7 -9.80 6.55 -29.06
CA PRO A 7 -11.23 6.44 -28.87
C PRO A 7 -11.55 6.38 -27.37
N ALA A 8 -12.62 7.06 -26.98
CA ALA A 8 -13.11 7.06 -25.61
C ALA A 8 -14.33 6.16 -25.49
N TYR A 9 -14.40 5.41 -24.40
CA TYR A 9 -15.47 4.46 -24.10
C TYR A 9 -16.02 4.70 -22.68
N PRO A 10 -17.32 4.50 -22.45
CA PRO A 10 -18.39 4.37 -23.45
C PRO A 10 -18.55 5.68 -24.28
N SER A 11 -19.23 5.59 -25.43
CA SER A 11 -19.47 6.77 -26.28
C SER A 11 -20.40 7.79 -25.61
N LEU A 12 -20.40 9.05 -26.08
CA LEU A 12 -21.31 10.10 -25.58
C LEU A 12 -22.78 9.65 -25.61
N ALA A 13 -23.22 8.99 -26.70
CA ALA A 13 -24.60 8.52 -26.82
C ALA A 13 -24.98 7.49 -25.75
N GLU A 14 -24.03 6.64 -25.35
CA GLU A 14 -24.25 5.67 -24.27
C GLU A 14 -24.22 6.36 -22.90
N VAL A 15 -23.34 7.35 -22.69
CA VAL A 15 -23.35 8.17 -21.46
C VAL A 15 -24.67 8.94 -21.31
N GLU A 16 -25.18 9.54 -22.38
CA GLU A 16 -26.50 10.18 -22.43
C GLU A 16 -27.62 9.19 -22.11
N LYS A 17 -27.57 7.99 -22.69
CA LYS A 17 -28.52 6.92 -22.39
C LYS A 17 -28.50 6.54 -20.91
N LEU A 18 -27.33 6.34 -20.30
CA LEU A 18 -27.19 5.96 -18.89
C LEU A 18 -27.68 7.06 -17.92
N ILE A 19 -27.33 8.33 -18.18
CA ILE A 19 -27.65 9.46 -17.28
C ILE A 19 -29.07 10.01 -17.52
N ILE A 20 -29.45 10.25 -18.79
CA ILE A 20 -30.67 10.97 -19.14
C ILE A 20 -31.86 10.01 -19.29
N HIS A 21 -31.69 8.93 -20.07
CA HIS A 21 -32.79 8.04 -20.42
C HIS A 21 -33.06 6.99 -19.34
N GLU A 22 -32.01 6.32 -18.86
CA GLU A 22 -32.11 5.26 -17.85
C GLU A 22 -32.04 5.80 -16.42
N LYS A 23 -31.50 7.01 -16.23
CA LYS A 23 -31.35 7.67 -14.92
C LYS A 23 -30.67 6.77 -13.88
N LYS A 24 -29.66 6.01 -14.32
CA LYS A 24 -28.91 5.08 -13.44
C LYS A 24 -28.06 5.79 -12.40
N GLY A 25 -27.73 7.04 -12.64
CA GLY A 25 -26.88 7.85 -11.77
C GLY A 25 -26.44 9.13 -12.48
N ASN A 26 -25.47 9.82 -11.89
CA ASN A 26 -24.99 11.10 -12.35
C ASN A 26 -23.47 11.15 -12.59
N CYS A 27 -22.77 10.04 -12.35
CA CYS A 27 -21.33 9.92 -12.49
C CYS A 27 -21.00 8.65 -13.29
N VAL A 28 -20.52 8.79 -14.52
CA VAL A 28 -20.17 7.67 -15.39
C VAL A 28 -18.67 7.70 -15.68
N PRO A 29 -17.91 6.62 -15.43
CA PRO A 29 -16.52 6.54 -15.82
C PRO A 29 -16.42 6.47 -17.36
N ILE A 30 -15.47 7.18 -17.92
CA ILE A 30 -15.04 7.05 -19.31
C ILE A 30 -13.56 6.77 -19.34
N TYR A 31 -13.08 6.09 -20.37
CA TYR A 31 -11.66 5.78 -20.49
C TYR A 31 -11.17 5.84 -21.92
N VAL A 32 -9.87 6.07 -22.04
CA VAL A 32 -9.09 5.73 -23.24
C VAL A 32 -8.11 4.63 -22.86
N GLU A 33 -7.75 3.78 -23.82
CA GLU A 33 -6.91 2.61 -23.57
C GLU A 33 -5.62 2.66 -24.41
N LEU A 34 -4.54 2.19 -23.81
CA LEU A 34 -3.22 2.11 -24.40
C LEU A 34 -2.60 0.73 -24.10
N PRO A 35 -1.78 0.17 -25.01
CA PRO A 35 -0.90 -0.93 -24.66
C PRO A 35 0.14 -0.44 -23.63
N ALA A 36 0.50 -1.31 -22.70
CA ALA A 36 1.37 -0.97 -21.57
C ALA A 36 2.44 -2.02 -21.28
N ASP A 37 2.68 -2.96 -22.20
CA ASP A 37 3.68 -4.03 -22.10
C ASP A 37 5.11 -3.54 -21.78
N LEU A 38 5.47 -2.33 -22.20
CA LEU A 38 6.78 -1.70 -21.93
C LEU A 38 6.75 -0.61 -20.85
N LEU A 39 5.66 -0.49 -20.11
CA LEU A 39 5.46 0.59 -19.13
C LEU A 39 5.29 -0.01 -17.74
N THR A 40 6.20 0.26 -16.82
CA THR A 40 5.99 -0.14 -15.42
C THR A 40 5.10 0.86 -14.68
N PRO A 41 4.35 0.44 -13.63
CA PRO A 41 3.61 1.37 -12.77
C PRO A 41 4.47 2.47 -12.17
N CYS A 42 5.74 2.19 -11.84
CA CYS A 42 6.67 3.20 -11.32
C CYS A 42 7.00 4.26 -12.38
N MET A 43 7.26 3.86 -13.63
CA MET A 43 7.51 4.81 -14.72
C MET A 43 6.28 5.68 -14.99
N ALA A 44 5.10 5.05 -15.01
CA ALA A 44 3.83 5.76 -15.19
C ALA A 44 3.60 6.79 -14.06
N TYR A 45 3.85 6.40 -12.81
CA TYR A 45 3.79 7.30 -11.66
C TYR A 45 4.72 8.51 -11.80
N MET A 46 6.01 8.28 -12.08
CA MET A 46 6.98 9.37 -12.21
C MET A 46 6.59 10.36 -13.32
N ARG A 47 6.04 9.86 -14.44
CA ARG A 47 5.61 10.71 -15.56
C ARG A 47 4.42 11.59 -15.22
N ILE A 48 3.46 11.11 -14.43
CA ILE A 48 2.24 11.88 -14.11
C ILE A 48 2.37 12.72 -12.83
N ALA A 49 3.22 12.31 -11.90
CA ALA A 49 3.35 12.95 -10.59
C ALA A 49 4.43 14.02 -10.52
N LYS A 50 5.24 14.21 -11.58
CA LYS A 50 6.42 15.09 -11.62
C LYS A 50 6.24 16.45 -10.92
N ASP A 51 5.15 17.14 -11.22
CA ASP A 51 4.87 18.49 -10.72
C ASP A 51 3.70 18.52 -9.69
N SER A 52 3.22 17.34 -9.27
CA SER A 52 2.11 17.21 -8.34
C SER A 52 2.59 17.27 -6.90
N LYS A 53 1.79 17.92 -6.03
CA LYS A 53 1.97 17.88 -4.57
C LYS A 53 1.14 16.79 -3.88
N TYR A 54 0.22 16.18 -4.62
CA TYR A 54 -0.67 15.14 -4.10
C TYR A 54 -0.82 14.04 -5.14
N SER A 55 -0.34 12.86 -4.82
CA SER A 55 -0.28 11.75 -5.75
C SER A 55 -0.28 10.43 -5.01
N PHE A 56 -0.55 9.36 -5.73
CA PHE A 56 -0.48 8.02 -5.17
C PHE A 56 -0.09 6.99 -6.22
N LEU A 57 0.46 5.90 -5.72
CA LEU A 57 0.64 4.63 -6.41
C LEU A 57 0.18 3.53 -5.45
N LEU A 58 -0.83 2.76 -5.86
CA LEU A 58 -1.31 1.58 -5.16
C LEU A 58 -1.02 0.34 -6.00
N GLU A 59 -0.32 -0.62 -5.42
CA GLU A 59 -0.02 -1.92 -6.03
C GLU A 59 -0.41 -3.04 -5.04
N SER A 60 -0.57 -4.24 -5.55
CA SER A 60 -0.94 -5.39 -4.73
C SER A 60 -0.23 -6.65 -5.22
N VAL A 61 0.20 -7.50 -4.28
CA VAL A 61 0.83 -8.79 -4.55
C VAL A 61 0.05 -9.89 -3.85
N ILE A 62 -0.44 -10.86 -4.61
CA ILE A 62 -1.21 -12.02 -4.15
C ILE A 62 -0.23 -13.14 -3.76
N GLY A 63 -0.34 -13.63 -2.52
CA GLY A 63 0.49 -14.73 -2.00
C GLY A 63 1.99 -14.46 -2.01
N GLY A 64 2.40 -13.18 -2.03
CA GLY A 64 3.82 -12.77 -2.07
C GLY A 64 4.60 -13.15 -3.33
N GLU A 65 3.97 -13.78 -4.32
CA GLU A 65 4.64 -14.33 -5.51
C GLU A 65 4.01 -13.82 -6.81
N ASN A 66 2.72 -13.46 -6.81
CA ASN A 66 2.02 -13.00 -8.01
C ASN A 66 1.58 -11.54 -7.88
N VAL A 67 1.85 -10.70 -8.87
CA VAL A 67 1.27 -9.35 -8.91
C VAL A 67 -0.25 -9.47 -9.07
N ALA A 68 -1.01 -8.74 -8.25
CA ALA A 68 -2.45 -8.65 -8.40
C ALA A 68 -2.80 -8.04 -9.76
N ARG A 69 -4.03 -8.26 -10.23
CA ARG A 69 -4.42 -7.83 -11.57
C ARG A 69 -4.23 -6.33 -11.82
N TYR A 70 -4.45 -5.49 -10.82
CA TYR A 70 -4.51 -4.03 -11.01
C TYR A 70 -3.49 -3.26 -10.17
N SER A 71 -2.92 -2.21 -10.77
CA SER A 71 -2.29 -1.09 -10.05
C SER A 71 -3.02 0.21 -10.36
N PHE A 72 -3.11 1.10 -9.37
CA PHE A 72 -3.81 2.39 -9.49
C PHE A 72 -2.84 3.53 -9.27
N ILE A 73 -2.89 4.53 -10.14
CA ILE A 73 -1.91 5.62 -10.15
C ILE A 73 -2.63 6.93 -10.40
N GLY A 74 -2.46 7.90 -9.51
CA GLY A 74 -3.14 9.19 -9.60
C GLY A 74 -2.26 10.34 -9.13
N ALA A 75 -2.55 11.52 -9.65
CA ALA A 75 -1.93 12.79 -9.30
C ALA A 75 -2.96 13.91 -9.50
N ASP A 76 -2.71 15.09 -8.93
CA ASP A 76 -3.57 16.28 -9.04
C ASP A 76 -5.06 16.01 -8.71
N PRO A 77 -5.37 15.53 -7.49
CA PRO A 77 -6.75 15.37 -7.04
C PRO A 77 -7.51 16.69 -7.17
N PHE A 78 -8.78 16.60 -7.58
CA PHE A 78 -9.62 17.79 -7.76
C PHE A 78 -10.07 18.38 -6.42
N LYS A 79 -9.96 17.63 -5.32
CA LYS A 79 -10.25 18.08 -3.97
C LYS A 79 -9.41 17.30 -2.95
N ILE A 80 -8.93 18.01 -1.93
CA ILE A 80 -8.31 17.43 -0.75
C ILE A 80 -9.23 17.67 0.44
N ILE A 81 -9.46 16.64 1.24
CA ILE A 81 -10.12 16.74 2.54
C ILE A 81 -9.08 16.42 3.60
N LYS A 82 -8.77 17.40 4.46
CA LYS A 82 -7.95 17.19 5.65
C LYS A 82 -8.84 17.30 6.88
N VAL A 83 -8.69 16.36 7.80
CA VAL A 83 -9.44 16.33 9.05
C VAL A 83 -8.46 16.29 10.21
N GLY A 84 -8.68 17.10 11.24
CA GLY A 84 -7.86 17.09 12.45
C GLY A 84 -7.93 18.41 13.22
N PRO A 85 -7.29 18.49 14.41
CA PRO A 85 -7.38 19.67 15.28
C PRO A 85 -6.87 20.98 14.66
N ASN A 86 -5.94 20.89 13.70
CA ASN A 86 -5.33 22.04 13.02
C ASN A 86 -5.88 22.25 11.59
N GLU A 87 -6.97 21.58 11.25
CA GLU A 87 -7.58 21.60 9.91
C GLU A 87 -8.96 22.26 9.93
N GLU A 88 -9.49 22.63 8.76
CA GLU A 88 -10.83 23.24 8.63
C GLU A 88 -11.94 22.28 9.10
N ILE A 89 -11.75 20.98 8.90
CA ILE A 89 -12.71 19.94 9.26
C ILE A 89 -12.19 19.22 10.50
N THR A 90 -13.03 19.16 11.54
CA THR A 90 -12.72 18.49 12.81
C THR A 90 -13.74 17.39 13.10
N GLY A 91 -13.37 16.39 13.89
CA GLY A 91 -14.26 15.31 14.32
C GLY A 91 -14.15 14.07 13.43
N ASP A 92 -15.26 13.37 13.25
CA ASP A 92 -15.31 12.10 12.51
C ASP A 92 -14.96 12.28 11.02
N PRO A 93 -13.81 11.73 10.54
CA PRO A 93 -13.39 11.87 9.16
C PRO A 93 -14.29 11.13 8.16
N MET A 94 -14.95 10.05 8.58
CA MET A 94 -15.86 9.30 7.72
C MET A 94 -17.13 10.10 7.42
N ALA A 95 -17.59 10.95 8.34
CA ALA A 95 -18.74 11.81 8.11
C ALA A 95 -18.44 12.87 7.03
N ALA A 96 -17.26 13.49 7.10
CA ALA A 96 -16.81 14.45 6.11
C ALA A 96 -16.66 13.81 4.72
N LEU A 97 -16.03 12.63 4.67
CA LEU A 97 -15.83 11.91 3.42
C LEU A 97 -17.14 11.41 2.80
N GLN A 98 -18.04 10.87 3.62
CA GLN A 98 -19.35 10.39 3.18
C GLN A 98 -20.17 11.51 2.53
N LYS A 99 -20.20 12.69 3.16
CA LYS A 99 -20.89 13.87 2.62
C LYS A 99 -20.45 14.21 1.20
N GLU A 100 -19.15 14.11 0.93
CA GLU A 100 -18.57 14.42 -0.38
C GLU A 100 -18.81 13.31 -1.40
N LEU A 101 -18.61 12.04 -1.02
CA LEU A 101 -18.77 10.92 -1.96
C LEU A 101 -20.24 10.64 -2.32
N THR A 102 -21.21 10.95 -1.46
CA THR A 102 -22.64 10.79 -1.76
C THR A 102 -23.13 11.69 -2.91
N LEU A 103 -22.38 12.74 -3.27
CA LEU A 103 -22.69 13.57 -4.44
C LEU A 103 -22.59 12.79 -5.77
N TYR A 104 -21.79 11.73 -5.79
CA TYR A 104 -21.48 10.92 -6.97
C TYR A 104 -22.33 9.64 -6.97
N GLN A 105 -23.43 9.66 -7.70
CA GLN A 105 -24.22 8.48 -8.02
C GLN A 105 -23.54 7.72 -9.17
N TYR A 106 -22.55 6.93 -8.80
CA TYR A 106 -21.68 6.22 -9.72
C TYR A 106 -22.40 5.11 -10.48
N VAL A 107 -22.17 5.04 -11.80
CA VAL A 107 -22.70 3.99 -12.68
C VAL A 107 -21.56 3.06 -13.07
N LYS A 108 -21.61 1.81 -12.60
CA LYS A 108 -20.64 0.77 -12.96
C LYS A 108 -20.75 0.44 -14.46
N ILE A 109 -19.60 0.34 -15.14
CA ILE A 109 -19.50 -0.16 -16.51
C ILE A 109 -18.76 -1.52 -16.51
N PRO A 110 -19.21 -2.54 -17.26
CA PRO A 110 -18.60 -3.88 -17.25
C PRO A 110 -17.13 -3.92 -17.70
N GLU A 111 -16.71 -2.96 -18.53
CA GLU A 111 -15.39 -2.92 -19.15
C GLU A 111 -14.27 -2.56 -18.16
N ILE A 112 -14.61 -1.93 -17.03
CA ILE A 112 -13.69 -1.61 -15.94
C ILE A 112 -14.36 -1.99 -14.61
N PRO A 113 -14.36 -3.30 -14.25
CA PRO A 113 -15.06 -3.81 -13.08
C PRO A 113 -14.20 -3.68 -11.81
N THR A 114 -13.60 -2.50 -11.61
CA THR A 114 -12.64 -2.23 -10.52
C THR A 114 -12.71 -0.76 -10.12
N PHE A 115 -11.85 -0.33 -9.19
CA PHE A 115 -11.72 1.05 -8.78
C PHE A 115 -11.39 1.97 -9.98
N THR A 116 -12.22 2.98 -10.17
CA THR A 116 -12.08 3.99 -11.23
C THR A 116 -11.89 5.38 -10.66
N GLY A 117 -12.10 5.62 -9.37
CA GLY A 117 -12.07 6.96 -8.81
C GLY A 117 -12.84 7.02 -7.50
N GLY A 118 -12.65 8.10 -6.77
CA GLY A 118 -13.14 8.27 -5.41
C GLY A 118 -12.09 8.97 -4.57
N ALA A 119 -11.97 8.60 -3.30
CA ALA A 119 -10.96 9.11 -2.41
C ALA A 119 -9.87 8.08 -2.11
N ILE A 120 -8.61 8.48 -2.24
CA ILE A 120 -7.44 7.73 -1.74
C ILE A 120 -6.87 8.48 -0.54
N GLY A 121 -6.51 7.78 0.51
CA GLY A 121 -6.01 8.48 1.69
C GLY A 121 -5.63 7.58 2.85
N TYR A 122 -5.42 8.24 3.98
CA TYR A 122 -5.21 7.58 5.26
C TYR A 122 -6.14 8.12 6.35
N VAL A 123 -6.36 7.28 7.36
CA VAL A 123 -7.04 7.62 8.61
C VAL A 123 -6.12 7.22 9.75
N SER A 124 -5.72 8.18 10.58
CA SER A 124 -4.83 7.96 11.72
C SER A 124 -5.51 7.05 12.75
N TYR A 125 -4.71 6.25 13.45
CA TYR A 125 -5.19 5.41 14.56
C TYR A 125 -5.98 6.21 15.60
N ASP A 126 -5.58 7.45 15.84
CA ASP A 126 -6.17 8.33 16.83
C ASP A 126 -7.61 8.76 16.51
N CYS A 127 -8.07 8.56 15.27
CA CYS A 127 -9.48 8.74 14.89
C CYS A 127 -10.44 7.82 15.66
N ILE A 128 -9.95 6.76 16.32
CA ILE A 128 -10.76 5.93 17.21
C ILE A 128 -11.44 6.75 18.33
N GLN A 129 -10.85 7.89 18.70
CA GLN A 129 -11.44 8.82 19.68
C GLN A 129 -12.78 9.40 19.21
N HIS A 130 -13.00 9.50 17.90
CA HIS A 130 -14.25 9.98 17.32
C HIS A 130 -15.29 8.86 17.20
N PHE A 131 -14.86 7.62 17.00
CA PHE A 131 -15.76 6.47 16.81
C PHE A 131 -16.18 5.84 18.15
N GLU A 132 -15.28 5.86 19.14
CA GLU A 132 -15.49 5.31 20.47
C GLU A 132 -15.04 6.36 21.51
N PRO A 133 -15.93 7.30 21.91
CA PRO A 133 -15.57 8.42 22.79
C PRO A 133 -15.08 8.02 24.19
N LYS A 134 -15.37 6.80 24.65
CA LYS A 134 -14.78 6.25 25.89
C LYS A 134 -13.27 6.19 25.82
N THR A 135 -12.74 6.09 24.61
CA THR A 135 -11.33 6.01 24.40
C THR A 135 -10.73 7.41 24.66
N THR A 136 -11.31 8.53 24.24
CA THR A 136 -10.73 9.90 24.33
C THR A 136 -9.74 10.20 25.46
N ARG A 137 -8.52 10.64 25.10
CA ARG A 137 -7.50 11.14 26.03
C ARG A 137 -6.53 12.14 25.38
N THR A 138 -5.94 12.99 26.20
CA THR A 138 -4.87 13.91 25.76
C THR A 138 -3.57 13.15 25.57
N LEU A 139 -2.97 13.30 24.39
CA LEU A 139 -1.73 12.64 23.98
C LEU A 139 -0.79 13.68 23.40
N ASN A 140 0.51 13.46 23.55
CA ASN A 140 1.50 14.26 22.86
C ASN A 140 1.42 13.98 21.35
N ASP A 141 1.52 15.03 20.53
CA ASP A 141 1.48 14.92 19.06
C ASP A 141 2.78 15.42 18.45
N PRO A 142 3.86 14.61 18.48
CA PRO A 142 5.16 15.03 17.98
C PRO A 142 5.20 15.17 16.45
N LEU A 143 4.29 14.51 15.73
CA LEU A 143 4.23 14.59 14.27
C LEU A 143 3.42 15.80 13.81
N ALA A 144 2.39 16.21 14.57
CA ALA A 144 1.49 17.31 14.23
C ALA A 144 0.93 17.20 12.80
N ILE A 145 0.51 15.98 12.44
CA ILE A 145 -0.07 15.65 11.13
C ILE A 145 -1.61 15.65 11.21
N PRO A 146 -2.32 15.83 10.09
CA PRO A 146 -3.76 15.63 10.05
C PRO A 146 -4.16 14.24 10.57
N GLU A 147 -5.34 14.13 11.16
CA GLU A 147 -5.91 12.86 11.58
C GLU A 147 -6.39 12.05 10.37
N ALA A 148 -6.80 12.70 9.28
CA ALA A 148 -7.04 12.05 8.01
C ALA A 148 -6.74 12.99 6.84
N VAL A 149 -6.28 12.41 5.72
CA VAL A 149 -6.15 13.11 4.44
C VAL A 149 -6.76 12.23 3.35
N PHE A 150 -7.70 12.80 2.58
CA PHE A 150 -8.31 12.16 1.43
C PHE A 150 -8.08 12.98 0.16
N MET A 151 -7.47 12.34 -0.84
CA MET A 151 -7.29 12.83 -2.21
C MET A 151 -8.48 12.36 -3.05
N LEU A 152 -9.40 13.26 -3.38
CA LEU A 152 -10.49 12.95 -4.29
C LEU A 152 -10.00 13.05 -5.73
N VAL A 153 -10.00 11.92 -6.44
CA VAL A 153 -9.51 11.78 -7.80
C VAL A 153 -10.63 11.31 -8.74
N ASP A 154 -10.77 12.04 -9.84
CA ASP A 154 -11.67 11.70 -10.94
C ASP A 154 -10.92 11.21 -12.18
N THR A 155 -9.60 11.38 -12.23
CA THR A 155 -8.77 11.06 -13.39
C THR A 155 -7.50 10.34 -12.91
N LEU A 156 -7.28 9.12 -13.39
CA LEU A 156 -6.23 8.24 -12.92
C LEU A 156 -5.89 7.16 -13.96
N LEU A 157 -4.82 6.42 -13.70
CA LEU A 157 -4.41 5.27 -14.46
C LEU A 157 -4.83 3.98 -13.75
N VAL A 158 -5.44 3.07 -14.51
CA VAL A 158 -5.74 1.69 -14.10
C VAL A 158 -4.90 0.76 -14.98
N TYR A 159 -3.86 0.19 -14.38
CA TYR A 159 -2.94 -0.72 -15.06
C TYR A 159 -3.44 -2.15 -14.90
N ASP A 160 -3.72 -2.87 -15.99
CA ASP A 160 -4.12 -4.29 -15.99
C ASP A 160 -2.91 -5.16 -16.35
N HIS A 161 -2.34 -5.84 -15.35
CA HIS A 161 -1.14 -6.67 -15.49
C HIS A 161 -1.39 -7.93 -16.33
N ILE A 162 -2.62 -8.43 -16.39
CA ILE A 162 -2.94 -9.65 -17.14
C ILE A 162 -2.99 -9.35 -18.64
N PHE A 163 -3.68 -8.27 -19.02
CA PHE A 163 -3.82 -7.89 -20.43
C PHE A 163 -2.72 -6.93 -20.91
N GLN A 164 -1.81 -6.54 -20.02
CA GLN A 164 -0.75 -5.56 -20.29
C GLN A 164 -1.31 -4.28 -20.92
N SER A 165 -2.46 -3.82 -20.41
CA SER A 165 -3.14 -2.63 -20.90
C SER A 165 -3.26 -1.57 -19.82
N LEU A 166 -3.24 -0.32 -20.25
CA LEU A 166 -3.42 0.84 -19.38
C LEU A 166 -4.70 1.56 -19.79
N LYS A 167 -5.65 1.59 -18.86
CA LYS A 167 -6.85 2.41 -19.01
C LYS A 167 -6.64 3.73 -18.29
N VAL A 168 -6.75 4.81 -19.03
CA VAL A 168 -6.72 6.17 -18.50
C VAL A 168 -8.15 6.62 -18.32
N VAL A 169 -8.61 6.60 -17.07
CA VAL A 169 -10.00 6.81 -16.71
C VAL A 169 -10.21 8.27 -16.33
N SER A 170 -11.34 8.84 -16.73
CA SER A 170 -11.90 10.10 -16.22
C SER A 170 -13.41 9.93 -15.97
N HIS A 171 -14.10 10.94 -15.45
CA HIS A 171 -15.53 10.83 -15.12
C HIS A 171 -16.37 11.92 -15.77
N VAL A 172 -17.53 11.53 -16.31
CA VAL A 172 -18.59 12.44 -16.68
C VAL A 172 -19.52 12.60 -15.48
N PHE A 173 -19.43 13.75 -14.83
CA PHE A 173 -20.26 14.10 -13.68
C PHE A 173 -21.28 15.18 -14.04
N SER A 174 -22.56 14.85 -13.88
CA SER A 174 -23.70 15.73 -14.18
C SER A 174 -24.51 15.99 -12.92
N PRO A 175 -24.12 16.96 -12.06
CA PRO A 175 -24.80 17.22 -10.79
C PRO A 175 -26.28 17.56 -11.01
N ALA A 176 -27.12 17.21 -10.03
CA ALA A 176 -28.58 17.36 -10.10
C ALA A 176 -29.09 18.82 -10.05
N SER A 177 -28.20 19.82 -10.00
CA SER A 177 -28.56 21.24 -9.89
C SER A 177 -29.33 21.77 -11.11
N ASN A 178 -30.27 22.70 -10.87
CA ASN A 178 -31.35 23.26 -11.71
C ASN A 178 -31.01 23.85 -13.10
N GLY A 179 -29.94 23.43 -13.78
CA GLY A 179 -29.61 23.81 -15.16
C GLY A 179 -29.53 22.59 -16.07
N GLN A 180 -29.79 22.78 -17.37
CA GLN A 180 -29.41 21.78 -18.38
C GLN A 180 -27.88 21.73 -18.44
N VAL A 181 -27.27 20.77 -17.74
CA VAL A 181 -25.84 20.46 -17.92
C VAL A 181 -25.63 20.05 -19.37
N ASN A 182 -24.76 20.75 -20.08
CA ASN A 182 -24.36 20.34 -21.42
C ASN A 182 -23.47 19.10 -21.31
N LEU A 183 -24.09 17.91 -21.32
CA LEU A 183 -23.40 16.65 -21.13
C LEU A 183 -22.34 16.38 -22.22
N GLY A 184 -22.58 16.85 -23.43
CA GLY A 184 -21.58 16.82 -24.51
C GLY A 184 -20.30 17.58 -24.15
N PHE A 185 -20.42 18.78 -23.57
CA PHE A 185 -19.26 19.55 -23.11
C PHE A 185 -18.53 18.87 -21.94
N VAL A 186 -19.27 18.33 -20.96
CA VAL A 186 -18.69 17.60 -19.82
C VAL A 186 -17.97 16.35 -20.30
N TYR A 187 -18.57 15.59 -21.21
CA TYR A 187 -17.97 14.41 -21.83
C TYR A 187 -16.67 14.76 -22.55
N GLN A 188 -16.68 15.78 -23.40
CA GLN A 188 -15.45 16.20 -24.10
C GLN A 188 -14.36 16.65 -23.12
N THR A 189 -14.74 17.32 -22.02
CA THR A 189 -13.79 17.70 -20.96
C THR A 189 -13.16 16.47 -20.30
N ALA A 190 -13.95 15.46 -19.95
CA ALA A 190 -13.45 14.20 -19.38
C ALA A 190 -12.52 13.46 -20.37
N VAL A 191 -12.90 13.38 -21.64
CA VAL A 191 -12.07 12.79 -22.70
C VAL A 191 -10.76 13.56 -22.87
N SER A 192 -10.79 14.89 -22.85
CA SER A 192 -9.58 15.72 -22.91
C SER A 192 -8.67 15.50 -21.70
N LYS A 193 -9.21 15.38 -20.48
CA LYS A 193 -8.43 15.04 -19.28
C LYS A 193 -7.75 13.68 -19.45
N ALA A 194 -8.49 12.65 -19.84
CA ALA A 194 -7.97 11.31 -20.04
C ALA A 194 -6.87 11.27 -21.11
N ARG A 195 -7.08 11.91 -22.27
CA ARG A 195 -6.08 11.99 -23.35
C ARG A 195 -4.85 12.81 -22.96
N ARG A 196 -5.00 13.87 -22.15
CA ARG A 196 -3.87 14.65 -21.63
C ARG A 196 -3.00 13.78 -20.73
N LEU A 197 -3.60 13.03 -19.83
CA LEU A 197 -2.88 12.12 -18.95
C LEU A 197 -2.23 10.97 -19.75
N ALA A 198 -2.94 10.40 -20.73
CA ALA A 198 -2.39 9.43 -21.67
C ALA A 198 -1.15 9.95 -22.42
N LYS A 199 -1.15 11.23 -22.81
CA LYS A 199 0.00 11.89 -23.46
C LYS A 199 1.21 11.99 -22.53
N LEU A 200 1.00 12.30 -21.24
CA LEU A 200 2.09 12.33 -20.25
C LEU A 200 2.70 10.94 -20.07
N VAL A 201 1.86 9.91 -20.00
CA VAL A 201 2.32 8.53 -19.82
C VAL A 201 3.13 8.01 -21.00
N VAL A 202 2.77 8.35 -22.24
CA VAL A 202 3.49 7.91 -23.45
C VAL A 202 4.74 8.76 -23.75
N SER A 203 5.07 9.73 -22.90
CA SER A 203 6.33 10.49 -22.99
C SER A 203 7.54 9.56 -23.05
N SER A 204 8.48 9.84 -23.95
CA SER A 204 9.72 9.05 -24.08
C SER A 204 10.69 9.29 -22.92
N ALA A 205 10.65 10.47 -22.32
CA ALA A 205 11.48 10.80 -21.17
C ALA A 205 10.72 10.49 -19.87
N THR A 206 11.35 9.68 -19.02
CA THR A 206 10.95 9.49 -17.63
C THR A 206 11.72 10.52 -16.79
N PRO A 207 11.05 11.37 -16.00
CA PRO A 207 11.75 12.35 -15.19
C PRO A 207 12.54 11.66 -14.09
N GLU A 208 13.72 12.19 -13.80
CA GLU A 208 14.50 11.80 -12.62
C GLU A 208 13.82 12.30 -11.34
N ILE A 209 13.95 11.52 -10.28
CA ILE A 209 13.44 11.88 -8.96
C ILE A 209 14.45 12.84 -8.33
N PRO A 210 14.03 14.05 -7.91
CA PRO A 210 14.94 14.97 -7.22
C PRO A 210 15.47 14.33 -5.94
N GLN A 211 16.77 14.02 -5.91
CA GLN A 211 17.44 13.37 -4.79
C GLN A 211 18.58 14.26 -4.28
N PRO A 212 18.46 14.88 -3.09
CA PRO A 212 19.58 15.59 -2.48
C PRO A 212 20.69 14.61 -2.08
N PRO A 213 21.93 15.09 -1.86
CA PRO A 213 23.04 14.26 -1.42
C PRO A 213 22.71 13.46 -0.15
N ILE A 214 23.01 12.16 -0.20
CA ILE A 214 22.76 11.23 0.91
C ILE A 214 23.96 11.22 1.87
N THR A 215 23.66 11.22 3.17
CA THR A 215 24.63 10.90 4.22
C THR A 215 24.32 9.52 4.76
N LEU A 216 25.26 8.57 4.62
CA LEU A 216 25.09 7.20 5.08
C LEU A 216 25.26 7.08 6.60
N GLY A 217 24.71 6.00 7.16
CA GLY A 217 24.91 5.63 8.57
C GLY A 217 23.96 6.33 9.55
N ALA A 218 22.88 6.94 9.08
CA ALA A 218 21.84 7.44 9.97
C ALA A 218 21.15 6.27 10.70
N GLU A 219 21.03 6.37 12.02
CA GLU A 219 20.35 5.39 12.87
C GLU A 219 18.98 5.91 13.33
N GLY A 220 18.03 5.00 13.53
CA GLY A 220 16.73 5.33 14.09
C GLY A 220 16.77 5.37 15.62
N VAL A 221 16.27 6.45 16.22
CA VAL A 221 16.17 6.59 17.68
C VAL A 221 14.75 6.26 18.14
N SER A 222 14.63 5.32 19.07
CA SER A 222 13.34 4.96 19.69
C SER A 222 12.88 6.03 20.66
N ASN A 223 11.58 6.36 20.63
CA ASN A 223 10.94 7.28 21.56
C ASN A 223 10.90 6.76 23.02
N VAL A 224 10.93 5.43 23.20
CA VAL A 224 10.84 4.79 24.54
C VAL A 224 12.07 3.95 24.89
N GLY A 225 12.85 3.54 23.89
CA GLY A 225 14.00 2.65 24.07
C GLY A 225 13.61 1.24 24.54
N LYS A 226 14.63 0.37 24.67
CA LYS A 226 14.43 -1.03 25.10
C LYS A 226 13.74 -1.13 26.46
N ALA A 227 14.30 -0.45 27.47
CA ALA A 227 13.76 -0.49 28.82
C ALA A 227 12.33 0.04 28.92
N GLY A 228 11.98 1.09 28.15
CA GLY A 228 10.62 1.62 28.11
C GLY A 228 9.63 0.63 27.48
N TYR A 229 10.02 -0.04 26.40
CA TYR A 229 9.17 -1.05 25.78
C TYR A 229 9.00 -2.30 26.66
N GLU A 230 10.08 -2.79 27.29
CA GLU A 230 10.00 -3.91 28.26
C GLU A 230 9.05 -3.58 29.42
N GLN A 231 9.07 -2.33 29.90
CA GLN A 231 8.12 -1.86 30.93
C GLN A 231 6.66 -1.89 30.44
N PHE A 232 6.40 -1.62 29.15
CA PHE A 232 5.06 -1.78 28.59
C PHE A 232 4.60 -3.23 28.69
N VAL A 233 5.48 -4.18 28.33
CA VAL A 233 5.18 -5.62 28.41
C VAL A 233 4.87 -6.05 29.84
N THR A 234 5.72 -5.67 30.81
CA THR A 234 5.50 -5.98 32.23
C THR A 234 4.16 -5.42 32.73
N THR A 235 3.87 -4.16 32.42
CA THR A 235 2.62 -3.50 32.88
C THR A 235 1.38 -4.13 32.24
N LEU A 236 1.46 -4.52 30.96
CA LEU A 236 0.35 -5.20 30.29
C LEU A 236 0.11 -6.60 30.86
N LYS A 237 1.17 -7.34 31.24
CA LYS A 237 1.02 -8.64 31.91
C LYS A 237 0.31 -8.51 33.25
N GLU A 238 0.55 -7.44 34.01
CA GLU A 238 -0.20 -7.16 35.24
C GLU A 238 -1.71 -7.00 34.96
N HIS A 239 -2.07 -6.24 33.92
CA HIS A 239 -3.47 -6.09 33.49
C HIS A 239 -4.09 -7.41 32.98
N ILE A 240 -3.32 -8.25 32.30
CA ILE A 240 -3.76 -9.58 31.85
C ILE A 240 -4.05 -10.48 33.05
N VAL A 241 -3.15 -10.52 34.04
CA VAL A 241 -3.33 -11.30 35.27
C VAL A 241 -4.52 -10.80 36.09
N ALA A 242 -4.75 -9.48 36.12
CA ALA A 242 -5.91 -8.88 36.77
C ALA A 242 -7.24 -9.18 36.04
N GLY A 243 -7.19 -9.65 34.78
CA GLY A 243 -8.37 -9.92 33.96
C GLY A 243 -8.96 -8.68 33.28
N ASP A 244 -8.20 -7.58 33.19
CA ASP A 244 -8.64 -6.37 32.48
C ASP A 244 -8.69 -6.58 30.96
N ILE A 245 -7.72 -7.32 30.44
CA ILE A 245 -7.53 -7.62 29.02
C ILE A 245 -7.02 -9.06 28.85
N ILE A 246 -7.23 -9.61 27.66
CA ILE A 246 -6.63 -10.87 27.21
C ILE A 246 -5.32 -10.59 26.46
N GLN A 247 -5.32 -9.53 25.64
CA GLN A 247 -4.17 -9.07 24.87
C GLN A 247 -4.20 -7.56 24.70
N ALA A 248 -3.03 -6.94 24.61
CA ALA A 248 -2.85 -5.59 24.07
C ALA A 248 -1.59 -5.52 23.22
N VAL A 249 -1.57 -4.59 22.26
CA VAL A 249 -0.49 -4.44 21.28
C VAL A 249 0.16 -3.07 21.45
N PRO A 250 1.10 -2.88 22.39
CA PRO A 250 1.86 -1.64 22.52
C PRO A 250 2.84 -1.51 21.34
N SER A 251 3.34 -0.31 21.12
CA SER A 251 4.25 -0.01 20.02
C SER A 251 5.33 0.99 20.42
N GLN A 252 6.41 1.03 19.65
CA GLN A 252 7.47 2.04 19.73
C GLN A 252 7.74 2.62 18.35
N ARG A 253 8.14 3.90 18.31
CA ARG A 253 8.45 4.61 17.08
C ARG A 253 9.94 4.97 17.04
N LEU A 254 10.59 4.57 15.95
CA LEU A 254 11.92 5.02 15.58
C LEU A 254 11.80 6.28 14.72
N ALA A 255 12.54 7.32 15.08
CA ALA A 255 12.76 8.49 14.26
C ALA A 255 14.16 8.40 13.64
N ARG A 256 14.23 8.30 12.31
CA ARG A 256 15.50 8.19 11.57
C ARG A 256 15.66 9.40 10.63
N PRO A 257 16.63 10.30 10.86
CA PRO A 257 16.94 11.36 9.91
C PRO A 257 17.30 10.77 8.54
N THR A 258 16.82 11.37 7.46
CA THR A 258 17.18 10.95 6.10
C THR A 258 16.96 12.09 5.10
N ALA A 259 17.82 12.13 4.08
CA ALA A 259 17.66 12.99 2.91
C ALA A 259 17.04 12.22 1.72
N LEU A 260 16.76 10.93 1.88
CA LEU A 260 16.22 10.08 0.82
C LEU A 260 14.84 10.56 0.39
N HIS A 261 14.64 10.68 -0.91
CA HIS A 261 13.34 10.97 -1.47
C HIS A 261 12.38 9.79 -1.18
N PRO A 262 11.20 10.02 -0.59
CA PRO A 262 10.32 8.95 -0.14
C PRO A 262 9.94 7.94 -1.23
N PHE A 263 9.83 8.39 -2.48
CA PHE A 263 9.55 7.49 -3.60
C PHE A 263 10.69 6.49 -3.91
N ASN A 264 11.96 6.85 -3.67
CA ASN A 264 13.07 5.88 -3.75
C ASN A 264 12.94 4.82 -2.66
N ALA A 265 12.57 5.20 -1.44
CA ALA A 265 12.27 4.23 -0.38
C ALA A 265 11.15 3.25 -0.79
N TYR A 266 10.10 3.74 -1.45
CA TYR A 266 9.03 2.89 -2.00
C TYR A 266 9.55 1.88 -3.04
N ARG A 267 10.37 2.34 -4.00
CA ARG A 267 10.95 1.48 -5.05
C ARG A 267 11.75 0.32 -4.46
N HIS A 268 12.51 0.57 -3.40
CA HIS A 268 13.28 -0.46 -2.69
C HIS A 268 12.39 -1.35 -1.83
N LEU A 269 11.41 -0.78 -1.13
CA LEU A 269 10.47 -1.55 -0.30
C LEU A 269 9.73 -2.61 -1.12
N ARG A 270 9.35 -2.31 -2.37
CA ARG A 270 8.75 -3.28 -3.32
C ARG A 270 9.61 -4.52 -3.54
N LYS A 271 10.95 -4.37 -3.53
CA LYS A 271 11.91 -5.47 -3.71
C LYS A 271 12.07 -6.25 -2.41
N VAL A 272 12.21 -5.53 -1.30
CA VAL A 272 12.51 -6.12 0.02
C VAL A 272 11.32 -6.90 0.57
N ASN A 273 10.11 -6.34 0.47
CA ASN A 273 8.92 -6.90 1.11
C ASN A 273 7.63 -6.70 0.26
N PRO A 274 7.50 -7.36 -0.90
CA PRO A 274 6.27 -7.29 -1.69
C PRO A 274 5.08 -7.82 -0.88
N SER A 275 4.01 -7.04 -0.81
CA SER A 275 2.86 -7.30 0.07
C SER A 275 1.52 -7.12 -0.65
N PRO A 276 0.42 -7.71 -0.12
CA PRO A 276 -0.93 -7.50 -0.62
C PRO A 276 -1.35 -6.04 -0.78
N TYR A 277 -0.82 -5.14 0.05
CA TYR A 277 -1.06 -3.70 -0.04
C TYR A 277 0.27 -2.94 -0.08
N MET A 278 0.70 -2.60 -1.29
CA MET A 278 1.82 -1.67 -1.51
C MET A 278 1.26 -0.29 -1.82
N PHE A 279 1.77 0.73 -1.13
CA PHE A 279 1.31 2.09 -1.36
C PHE A 279 2.41 3.13 -1.19
N TYR A 280 2.38 4.10 -2.09
CA TYR A 280 3.03 5.39 -1.97
C TYR A 280 1.95 6.46 -2.02
N LEU A 281 1.83 7.29 -0.98
CA LEU A 281 0.95 8.45 -0.96
C LEU A 281 1.81 9.69 -0.71
N ASP A 282 1.73 10.65 -1.63
CA ASP A 282 2.23 12.00 -1.42
C ASP A 282 1.08 12.89 -0.97
N CYS A 283 1.17 13.41 0.26
CA CYS A 283 0.18 14.29 0.86
C CYS A 283 0.73 15.72 1.07
N GLY A 284 1.71 16.13 0.26
CA GLY A 284 2.35 17.45 0.31
C GLY A 284 3.54 17.45 1.26
N ASP A 285 3.35 17.88 2.51
CA ASP A 285 4.43 17.93 3.51
C ASP A 285 4.58 16.60 4.28
N LEU A 286 3.86 15.56 3.84
CA LEU A 286 3.77 14.26 4.46
C LEU A 286 3.74 13.19 3.37
N GLN A 287 4.68 12.25 3.38
CA GLN A 287 4.65 11.09 2.48
C GLN A 287 4.50 9.80 3.28
N ILE A 288 3.74 8.86 2.73
CA ILE A 288 3.49 7.56 3.34
C ILE A 288 3.93 6.47 2.37
N VAL A 289 4.84 5.63 2.82
CA VAL A 289 5.41 4.51 2.06
C VAL A 289 5.12 3.23 2.83
N GLY A 290 4.38 2.29 2.26
CA GLY A 290 4.02 1.08 2.99
C GLY A 290 3.87 -0.19 2.15
N ALA A 291 4.01 -1.30 2.86
CA ALA A 291 3.89 -2.67 2.37
C ALA A 291 3.12 -3.51 3.39
N SER A 292 1.82 -3.24 3.51
CA SER A 292 0.98 -3.86 4.53
C SER A 292 0.56 -5.28 4.12
N PRO A 293 0.69 -6.26 5.02
CA PRO A 293 0.22 -7.62 4.79
C PRO A 293 -1.28 -7.81 5.04
N GLU A 294 -1.95 -6.86 5.69
CA GLU A 294 -3.25 -7.12 6.34
C GLU A 294 -4.33 -6.13 5.93
N THR A 295 -5.46 -6.67 5.45
CA THR A 295 -6.69 -5.91 5.17
C THR A 295 -7.30 -5.44 6.49
N LEU A 296 -7.61 -4.15 6.59
CA LEU A 296 -8.40 -3.64 7.72
C LEU A 296 -9.89 -3.87 7.48
N CYS A 297 -10.42 -3.25 6.42
CA CYS A 297 -11.82 -3.34 6.07
C CYS A 297 -11.96 -3.23 4.56
N LYS A 298 -12.48 -4.30 3.95
CA LYS A 298 -12.87 -4.32 2.55
C LYS A 298 -14.38 -4.46 2.46
N VAL A 299 -15.02 -3.68 1.59
CA VAL A 299 -16.43 -3.83 1.24
C VAL A 299 -16.50 -4.03 -0.25
N GLU A 300 -17.22 -5.05 -0.70
CA GLU A 300 -17.44 -5.31 -2.12
C GLU A 300 -18.88 -5.81 -2.30
N LYS A 301 -19.66 -5.12 -3.14
CA LYS A 301 -21.09 -5.44 -3.36
C LYS A 301 -21.88 -5.50 -2.05
N ASN A 302 -21.61 -4.56 -1.14
CA ASN A 302 -22.17 -4.49 0.22
C ASN A 302 -21.84 -5.68 1.14
N VAL A 303 -20.87 -6.53 0.77
CA VAL A 303 -20.33 -7.56 1.65
C VAL A 303 -19.07 -7.01 2.31
N VAL A 304 -19.07 -6.97 3.65
CA VAL A 304 -17.90 -6.61 4.45
C VAL A 304 -17.00 -7.82 4.55
N PHE A 305 -15.70 -7.62 4.39
CA PHE A 305 -14.64 -8.59 4.58
C PHE A 305 -13.62 -8.04 5.58
N ASN A 306 -13.24 -8.90 6.51
CA ASN A 306 -12.14 -8.67 7.42
C ASN A 306 -11.21 -9.90 7.40
N HIS A 307 -9.90 -9.66 7.33
CA HIS A 307 -8.89 -10.71 7.28
C HIS A 307 -8.09 -10.68 8.58
N ALA A 308 -8.20 -11.75 9.37
CA ALA A 308 -7.37 -11.94 10.54
C ALA A 308 -6.10 -12.69 10.12
N ILE A 309 -4.94 -12.12 10.48
CA ILE A 309 -3.63 -12.73 10.27
C ILE A 309 -2.94 -12.83 11.63
N ALA A 310 -2.55 -14.04 12.02
CA ALA A 310 -1.75 -14.29 13.20
C ALA A 310 -0.93 -15.56 13.00
N GLY A 311 0.03 -15.80 13.90
CA GLY A 311 0.96 -16.92 13.77
C GLY A 311 1.88 -16.76 12.57
N THR A 312 3.19 -16.79 12.81
CA THR A 312 4.17 -16.59 11.75
C THR A 312 5.28 -17.61 11.86
N THR A 313 5.62 -18.24 10.73
CA THR A 313 6.85 -19.00 10.61
C THR A 313 7.60 -18.58 9.36
N LYS A 314 8.91 -18.82 9.32
CA LYS A 314 9.74 -18.55 8.14
C LYS A 314 9.40 -19.51 7.01
N ARG A 315 9.70 -19.12 5.77
CA ARG A 315 9.74 -20.07 4.64
C ARG A 315 10.85 -21.11 4.82
N GLY A 316 10.58 -22.33 4.39
CA GLY A 316 11.57 -23.41 4.33
C GLY A 316 12.53 -23.21 3.14
N LYS A 317 13.74 -23.78 3.24
CA LYS A 317 14.71 -23.75 2.13
C LYS A 317 14.35 -24.75 1.03
N THR A 318 13.57 -25.78 1.36
CA THR A 318 13.03 -26.76 0.41
C THR A 318 11.51 -26.89 0.58
N PRO A 319 10.78 -27.39 -0.42
CA PRO A 319 9.33 -27.63 -0.31
C PRO A 319 8.97 -28.49 0.90
N GLU A 320 9.75 -29.52 1.22
CA GLU A 320 9.51 -30.42 2.35
C GLU A 320 9.75 -29.71 3.70
N GLU A 321 10.78 -28.87 3.81
CA GLU A 321 11.01 -28.04 5.00
C GLU A 321 9.87 -27.04 5.18
N ASP A 322 9.42 -26.42 4.08
CA ASP A 322 8.35 -25.42 4.06
C ASP A 322 7.00 -26.01 4.51
N GLU A 323 6.67 -27.21 4.03
CA GLU A 323 5.50 -27.98 4.48
C GLU A 323 5.60 -28.36 5.95
N LYS A 324 6.78 -28.80 6.41
CA LYS A 324 7.00 -29.15 7.82
C LYS A 324 6.84 -27.94 8.74
N LEU A 325 7.38 -26.78 8.36
CA LEU A 325 7.26 -25.53 9.12
C LEU A 325 5.79 -25.07 9.16
N GLY A 326 5.09 -25.13 8.03
CA GLY A 326 3.65 -24.83 7.97
C GLY A 326 2.82 -25.78 8.84
N ALA A 327 3.09 -27.09 8.79
CA ALA A 327 2.41 -28.07 9.64
C ALA A 327 2.68 -27.85 11.13
N ALA A 328 3.90 -27.46 11.50
CA ALA A 328 4.24 -27.11 12.87
C ALA A 328 3.49 -25.86 13.36
N LEU A 329 3.40 -24.82 12.52
CA LEU A 329 2.61 -23.61 12.82
C LEU A 329 1.13 -23.96 12.99
N LEU A 330 0.58 -24.77 12.09
CA LEU A 330 -0.82 -25.20 12.17
C LEU A 330 -1.11 -26.09 13.38
N ALA A 331 -0.11 -26.77 13.93
CA ALA A 331 -0.22 -27.60 15.13
C ALA A 331 0.05 -26.84 16.44
N SER A 332 0.59 -25.62 16.38
CA SER A 332 0.94 -24.83 17.55
C SER A 332 -0.31 -24.41 18.32
N GLU A 333 -0.47 -24.91 19.54
CA GLU A 333 -1.61 -24.57 20.41
C GLU A 333 -1.65 -23.08 20.74
N LYS A 334 -0.47 -22.47 20.93
CA LYS A 334 -0.32 -21.02 21.18
C LYS A 334 -0.85 -20.20 20.01
N ASP A 335 -0.27 -20.40 18.81
CA ASP A 335 -0.62 -19.60 17.63
C ASP A 335 -2.10 -19.78 17.25
N ARG A 336 -2.64 -20.99 17.38
CA ARG A 336 -4.06 -21.25 17.15
C ARG A 336 -4.95 -20.53 18.14
N ALA A 337 -4.61 -20.51 19.43
CA ALA A 337 -5.42 -19.85 20.45
C ALA A 337 -5.46 -18.33 20.23
N GLU A 338 -4.32 -17.72 19.95
CA GLU A 338 -4.22 -16.29 19.59
C GLU A 338 -5.03 -15.99 18.32
N HIS A 339 -4.90 -16.83 17.29
CA HIS A 339 -5.62 -16.65 16.03
C HIS A 339 -7.14 -16.77 16.20
N ILE A 340 -7.64 -17.74 16.97
CA ILE A 340 -9.09 -17.88 17.26
C ILE A 340 -9.63 -16.61 17.90
N MET A 341 -8.91 -16.06 18.88
CA MET A 341 -9.33 -14.84 19.56
C MET A 341 -9.50 -13.68 18.58
N LEU A 342 -8.54 -13.50 17.66
CA LEU A 342 -8.61 -12.45 16.63
C LEU A 342 -9.74 -12.69 15.63
N VAL A 343 -10.00 -13.94 15.25
CA VAL A 343 -11.16 -14.31 14.43
C VAL A 343 -12.46 -13.96 15.15
N ASP A 344 -12.57 -14.22 16.45
CA ASP A 344 -13.78 -13.87 17.20
C ASP A 344 -13.98 -12.35 17.29
N LEU A 345 -12.90 -11.59 17.49
CA LEU A 345 -12.97 -10.13 17.45
C LEU A 345 -13.44 -9.62 16.08
N ALA A 346 -12.87 -10.15 14.99
CA ALA A 346 -13.30 -9.84 13.63
C ALA A 346 -14.78 -10.18 13.38
N ARG A 347 -15.25 -11.33 13.89
CA ARG A 347 -16.67 -11.72 13.84
C ARG A 347 -17.55 -10.74 14.59
N ASN A 348 -17.13 -10.29 15.77
CA ASN A 348 -17.88 -9.32 16.57
C ASN A 348 -17.98 -7.97 15.85
N ASP A 349 -16.89 -7.50 15.27
CA ASP A 349 -16.84 -6.23 14.51
C ASP A 349 -17.72 -6.26 13.25
N VAL A 350 -17.66 -7.35 12.48
CA VAL A 350 -18.51 -7.55 11.29
C VAL A 350 -19.98 -7.68 11.69
N ASN A 351 -20.29 -8.45 12.74
CA ASN A 351 -21.66 -8.66 13.20
C ASN A 351 -22.35 -7.37 13.71
N ARG A 352 -21.59 -6.40 14.21
CA ARG A 352 -22.11 -5.11 14.66
C ARG A 352 -22.74 -4.28 13.51
N VAL A 353 -22.40 -4.54 12.25
CA VAL A 353 -22.93 -3.82 11.08
C VAL A 353 -23.58 -4.70 10.02
N CYS A 354 -23.37 -6.02 10.07
CA CYS A 354 -23.93 -6.94 9.09
C CYS A 354 -25.22 -7.61 9.57
N GLU A 355 -25.98 -8.19 8.63
CA GLU A 355 -27.12 -9.03 8.95
C GLU A 355 -26.63 -10.25 9.74
N PRO A 356 -27.13 -10.51 10.96
CA PRO A 356 -26.56 -11.55 11.83
C PRO A 356 -26.49 -12.94 11.19
N ARG A 357 -27.45 -13.28 10.30
CA ARG A 357 -27.49 -14.57 9.60
C ARG A 357 -26.51 -14.69 8.43
N SER A 358 -25.98 -13.56 7.95
CA SER A 358 -25.02 -13.53 6.85
C SER A 358 -23.57 -13.67 7.33
N VAL A 359 -23.31 -13.41 8.61
CA VAL A 359 -21.95 -13.39 9.17
C VAL A 359 -21.40 -14.81 9.25
N LYS A 360 -20.28 -15.05 8.58
CA LYS A 360 -19.62 -16.35 8.52
C LYS A 360 -18.11 -16.20 8.51
N VAL A 361 -17.44 -17.26 8.98
CA VAL A 361 -16.00 -17.46 8.77
C VAL A 361 -15.87 -18.23 7.46
N ASP A 362 -15.40 -17.56 6.40
CA ASP A 362 -15.29 -18.16 5.06
C ASP A 362 -14.24 -19.28 5.02
N HIS A 363 -13.12 -19.06 5.71
CA HIS A 363 -12.11 -20.07 5.97
C HIS A 363 -11.42 -19.77 7.29
N LEU A 364 -11.03 -20.82 8.01
CA LEU A 364 -10.44 -20.76 9.34
C LEU A 364 -9.04 -21.40 9.32
N MET A 365 -8.05 -20.68 9.85
CA MET A 365 -6.64 -21.11 10.00
C MET A 365 -6.04 -21.72 8.73
N ARG A 366 -6.19 -21.04 7.60
CA ARG A 366 -5.53 -21.45 6.37
C ARG A 366 -4.06 -21.03 6.44
N LEU A 367 -3.15 -21.91 6.02
CA LEU A 367 -1.77 -21.50 5.78
C LEU A 367 -1.69 -20.69 4.49
N GLU A 368 -1.18 -19.48 4.59
CA GLU A 368 -0.93 -18.61 3.46
C GLU A 368 0.57 -18.31 3.38
N LYS A 369 1.17 -18.62 2.23
CA LYS A 369 2.59 -18.44 1.98
C LYS A 369 2.80 -17.06 1.37
N PHE A 370 3.76 -16.34 1.91
CA PHE A 370 4.30 -15.09 1.38
C PHE A 370 5.76 -15.31 1.00
N SER A 371 6.44 -14.29 0.47
CA SER A 371 7.80 -14.44 -0.06
C SER A 371 8.79 -14.92 1.00
N HIS A 372 8.67 -14.45 2.25
CA HIS A 372 9.62 -14.74 3.34
C HIS A 372 9.01 -15.50 4.52
N VAL A 373 7.68 -15.52 4.63
CA VAL A 373 6.95 -16.07 5.79
C VAL A 373 5.73 -16.88 5.38
N ILE A 374 5.22 -17.69 6.31
CA ILE A 374 3.92 -18.38 6.25
C ILE A 374 3.09 -17.88 7.42
N HIS A 375 1.83 -17.52 7.16
CA HIS A 375 0.88 -17.06 8.18
C HIS A 375 -0.33 -17.99 8.32
N LEU A 376 -0.95 -18.00 9.50
CA LEU A 376 -2.34 -18.46 9.64
C LEU A 376 -3.26 -17.30 9.25
N THR A 377 -4.15 -17.54 8.30
CA THR A 377 -5.09 -16.55 7.83
C THR A 377 -6.52 -17.05 7.98
N SER A 378 -7.43 -16.12 8.22
CA SER A 378 -8.87 -16.38 8.26
C SER A 378 -9.62 -15.18 7.75
N GLN A 379 -10.72 -15.45 7.06
CA GLN A 379 -11.58 -14.42 6.52
C GLN A 379 -12.96 -14.52 7.15
N VAL A 380 -13.44 -13.38 7.63
CA VAL A 380 -14.80 -13.21 8.10
C VAL A 380 -15.53 -12.31 7.09
N SER A 381 -16.74 -12.71 6.72
CA SER A 381 -17.60 -11.88 5.87
C SER A 381 -19.03 -11.79 6.37
N GLY A 382 -19.73 -10.74 5.95
CA GLY A 382 -21.15 -10.56 6.20
C GLY A 382 -21.74 -9.47 5.30
N SER A 383 -23.03 -9.58 4.98
CA SER A 383 -23.76 -8.58 4.20
C SER A 383 -24.14 -7.40 5.10
N LEU A 384 -23.85 -6.17 4.68
CA LEU A 384 -24.28 -4.96 5.39
C LEU A 384 -25.80 -4.95 5.57
N ARG A 385 -26.26 -4.52 6.75
CA ARG A 385 -27.69 -4.33 6.98
C ARG A 385 -28.22 -3.18 6.13
N GLU A 386 -29.51 -3.27 5.81
CA GLU A 386 -30.24 -2.17 5.18
C GLU A 386 -30.06 -0.86 5.95
N GLY A 387 -29.81 0.24 5.22
CA GLY A 387 -29.59 1.57 5.77
C GLY A 387 -28.17 1.84 6.28
N LEU A 388 -27.32 0.81 6.39
CA LEU A 388 -25.90 0.99 6.72
C LEU A 388 -25.03 1.06 5.46
N THR A 389 -23.87 1.67 5.62
CA THR A 389 -22.93 1.96 4.54
C THR A 389 -21.55 1.38 4.86
N ARG A 390 -20.67 1.35 3.86
CA ARG A 390 -19.25 1.04 4.02
C ARG A 390 -18.53 1.90 5.09
N PHE A 391 -19.02 3.12 5.35
CA PHE A 391 -18.46 3.99 6.38
C PHE A 391 -18.84 3.52 7.78
N ASP A 392 -20.02 2.92 7.96
CA ASP A 392 -20.40 2.28 9.22
C ASP A 392 -19.56 1.01 9.45
N ALA A 393 -19.30 0.25 8.39
CA ALA A 393 -18.37 -0.89 8.44
C ALA A 393 -16.97 -0.46 8.90
N PHE A 394 -16.43 0.61 8.30
CA PHE A 394 -15.14 1.16 8.67
C PHE A 394 -15.09 1.52 10.16
N ARG A 395 -16.05 2.32 10.66
CA ARG A 395 -16.11 2.74 12.07
C ARG A 395 -16.22 1.56 13.05
N SER A 396 -16.95 0.52 12.66
CA SER A 396 -17.14 -0.69 13.49
C SER A 396 -15.86 -1.50 13.64
N ILE A 397 -15.12 -1.66 12.54
CA ILE A 397 -13.91 -2.48 12.50
C ILE A 397 -12.69 -1.71 13.03
N PHE A 398 -12.65 -0.40 12.84
CA PHE A 398 -11.49 0.44 13.19
C PHE A 398 -11.27 0.59 14.71
N PRO A 399 -10.02 0.53 15.22
CA PRO A 399 -8.84 -0.05 14.57
C PRO A 399 -8.88 -1.59 14.66
N ALA A 400 -8.03 -2.25 13.87
CA ALA A 400 -7.94 -3.70 13.89
C ALA A 400 -7.51 -4.25 15.27
N GLY A 401 -8.02 -5.42 15.61
CA GLY A 401 -7.67 -6.16 16.83
C GLY A 401 -6.19 -6.51 16.94
N THR A 402 -5.57 -6.86 15.81
CA THR A 402 -4.16 -7.23 15.66
C THR A 402 -3.17 -6.11 16.00
N VAL A 403 -3.64 -4.87 16.12
CA VAL A 403 -2.85 -3.69 16.47
C VAL A 403 -3.44 -2.90 17.65
N SER A 404 -4.43 -3.46 18.33
CA SER A 404 -5.04 -2.88 19.52
C SER A 404 -5.05 -3.90 20.66
N GLY A 405 -5.97 -4.84 20.65
CA GLY A 405 -6.08 -5.91 21.64
C GLY A 405 -7.51 -6.37 21.87
N ALA A 406 -7.69 -7.16 22.92
CA ALA A 406 -8.97 -7.74 23.31
C ALA A 406 -9.14 -7.71 24.83
N PRO A 407 -10.26 -7.19 25.37
CA PRO A 407 -11.30 -6.42 24.70
C PRO A 407 -10.77 -5.09 24.11
N LYS A 408 -11.17 -4.78 22.87
CA LYS A 408 -10.61 -3.67 22.06
C LYS A 408 -10.53 -2.33 22.81
N ILE A 409 -11.66 -1.85 23.34
CA ILE A 409 -11.74 -0.53 23.98
C ILE A 409 -10.80 -0.43 25.19
N LYS A 410 -10.78 -1.45 26.04
CA LYS A 410 -9.98 -1.47 27.26
C LYS A 410 -8.48 -1.56 26.96
N ALA A 411 -8.11 -2.39 25.98
CA ALA A 411 -6.72 -2.47 25.50
C ALA A 411 -6.22 -1.12 24.99
N ILE A 412 -7.05 -0.41 24.21
CA ILE A 412 -6.74 0.92 23.69
C ILE A 412 -6.53 1.93 24.83
N GLU A 413 -7.41 1.97 25.84
CA GLU A 413 -7.26 2.84 27.02
C GLU A 413 -5.90 2.64 27.71
N ILE A 414 -5.50 1.38 27.94
CA ILE A 414 -4.24 1.04 28.57
C ILE A 414 -3.06 1.43 27.68
N ILE A 415 -3.09 1.08 26.39
CA ILE A 415 -2.04 1.44 25.42
C ILE A 415 -1.75 2.93 25.45
N TYR A 416 -2.79 3.77 25.41
CA TYR A 416 -2.59 5.21 25.43
C TYR A 416 -2.04 5.74 26.76
N SER A 417 -2.34 5.09 27.88
CA SER A 417 -1.72 5.44 29.17
C SER A 417 -0.22 5.11 29.22
N LEU A 418 0.20 4.11 28.44
CA LEU A 418 1.59 3.66 28.33
C LEU A 418 2.37 4.49 27.30
N GLU A 419 1.87 4.55 26.06
CA GLU A 419 2.54 5.22 24.94
C GLU A 419 2.56 6.74 25.09
N LYS A 420 1.46 7.34 25.60
CA LYS A 420 1.29 8.79 25.84
C LYS A 420 1.47 9.72 24.63
N GLU A 421 1.81 9.16 23.48
CA GLU A 421 1.95 9.84 22.20
C GLU A 421 0.88 9.33 21.24
N ARG A 422 0.46 10.20 20.32
CA ARG A 422 -0.35 9.79 19.16
C ARG A 422 0.44 8.80 18.30
N ARG A 423 -0.25 7.79 17.79
CA ARG A 423 0.31 6.85 16.81
C ARG A 423 0.34 7.46 15.41
N GLY A 424 -0.58 8.37 15.11
CA GLY A 424 -0.69 8.96 13.78
C GLY A 424 -1.07 7.90 12.76
N VAL A 425 -0.32 7.82 11.66
CA VAL A 425 -0.58 6.85 10.58
C VAL A 425 -0.45 5.41 11.06
N TYR A 426 0.49 5.10 11.96
CA TYR A 426 0.74 3.72 12.39
C TYR A 426 -0.52 3.07 12.98
N ALA A 427 -0.81 1.83 12.56
CA ALA A 427 -1.99 1.07 12.95
C ALA A 427 -3.34 1.70 12.56
N GLY A 428 -3.33 2.83 11.85
CA GLY A 428 -4.50 3.41 11.20
C GLY A 428 -4.88 2.66 9.93
N ALA A 429 -5.53 3.36 9.00
CA ALA A 429 -5.95 2.82 7.71
C ALA A 429 -5.28 3.56 6.55
N VAL A 430 -4.92 2.83 5.50
CA VAL A 430 -4.56 3.40 4.19
C VAL A 430 -5.33 2.66 3.11
N GLY A 431 -5.89 3.37 2.13
CA GLY A 431 -6.56 2.72 1.01
C GLY A 431 -7.51 3.63 0.24
N ARG A 432 -8.54 3.00 -0.33
CA ARG A 432 -9.50 3.62 -1.25
C ARG A 432 -10.94 3.59 -0.73
N PHE A 433 -11.65 4.67 -1.03
CA PHE A 433 -13.08 4.85 -0.84
C PHE A 433 -13.70 5.28 -2.17
N ASP A 434 -14.27 4.32 -2.88
CA ASP A 434 -14.69 4.44 -4.27
C ASP A 434 -15.83 5.45 -4.50
N PHE A 435 -16.03 5.93 -5.72
CA PHE A 435 -17.30 6.56 -6.10
C PHE A 435 -18.46 5.55 -6.06
N ALA A 436 -18.19 4.28 -6.36
CA ALA A 436 -19.14 3.19 -6.16
C ALA A 436 -19.54 3.11 -4.69
N SER A 437 -20.82 3.26 -4.37
CA SER A 437 -21.29 3.35 -2.98
C SER A 437 -21.12 2.06 -2.17
N ASP A 438 -20.93 0.93 -2.84
CA ASP A 438 -20.89 -0.44 -2.32
C ASP A 438 -19.49 -1.05 -2.29
N GLU A 439 -18.43 -0.26 -2.51
CA GLU A 439 -17.03 -0.72 -2.55
C GLU A 439 -16.10 0.11 -1.67
N MET A 440 -15.16 -0.51 -0.98
CA MET A 440 -14.10 0.13 -0.19
C MET A 440 -12.97 -0.87 0.01
N ASP A 441 -11.73 -0.43 0.05
CA ASP A 441 -10.61 -1.34 0.31
C ASP A 441 -9.52 -0.61 1.07
N THR A 442 -9.33 -0.99 2.33
CA THR A 442 -8.36 -0.38 3.24
C THR A 442 -7.54 -1.45 3.92
N CYS A 443 -6.24 -1.17 4.08
CA CYS A 443 -5.31 -1.98 4.82
C CYS A 443 -4.94 -1.32 6.14
N ILE A 444 -4.42 -2.12 7.07
CA ILE A 444 -3.85 -1.60 8.31
C ILE A 444 -2.51 -0.93 7.96
N ALA A 445 -2.26 0.27 8.47
CA ALA A 445 -1.02 1.00 8.26
C ALA A 445 0.13 0.49 9.14
N ILE A 446 0.56 -0.75 8.87
CA ILE A 446 1.74 -1.42 9.44
C ILE A 446 2.77 -1.65 8.35
N ARG A 447 4.03 -1.95 8.73
CA ARG A 447 5.16 -2.03 7.78
C ARG A 447 5.19 -0.79 6.87
N THR A 448 5.01 0.36 7.51
CA THR A 448 4.80 1.67 6.89
C THR A 448 5.84 2.65 7.42
N MET A 449 6.33 3.52 6.55
CA MET A 449 7.23 4.61 6.83
C MET A 449 6.50 5.92 6.56
N VAL A 450 6.60 6.85 7.50
CA VAL A 450 6.06 8.20 7.36
C VAL A 450 7.23 9.15 7.21
N PHE A 451 7.28 9.93 6.14
CA PHE A 451 8.30 10.93 5.92
C PHE A 451 7.74 12.31 6.20
N LYS A 452 8.43 13.05 7.05
CA LYS A 452 8.09 14.44 7.41
C LYS A 452 9.34 15.14 7.95
N ASP A 453 9.56 16.39 7.51
CA ASP A 453 10.61 17.27 8.01
C ASP A 453 12.03 16.64 8.01
N GLY A 454 12.38 15.88 6.95
CA GLY A 454 13.68 15.22 6.83
C GLY A 454 13.88 14.00 7.74
N VAL A 455 12.78 13.44 8.26
CA VAL A 455 12.79 12.27 9.14
C VAL A 455 11.86 11.20 8.57
N ALA A 456 12.36 9.97 8.50
CA ALA A 456 11.56 8.76 8.30
C ALA A 456 11.18 8.18 9.66
N TYR A 457 9.87 8.13 9.93
CA TYR A 457 9.29 7.53 11.12
C TYR A 457 8.85 6.11 10.84
N LEU A 458 9.30 5.20 11.68
CA LEU A 458 9.07 3.76 11.58
C LEU A 458 8.45 3.28 12.89
N GLN A 459 7.28 2.67 12.87
CA GLN A 459 6.62 2.23 14.10
C GLN A 459 6.21 0.76 14.02
N ALA A 460 6.42 0.03 15.11
CA ALA A 460 6.07 -1.38 15.24
C ALA A 460 5.69 -1.72 16.67
N GLY A 461 4.91 -2.79 16.81
CA GLY A 461 4.39 -3.32 18.05
C GLY A 461 4.23 -4.84 17.98
N GLY A 462 3.99 -5.47 19.14
CA GLY A 462 3.83 -6.91 19.33
C GLY A 462 2.63 -7.22 20.21
N GLY A 463 1.97 -8.35 19.99
CA GLY A 463 0.81 -8.75 20.79
C GLY A 463 1.26 -9.32 22.12
N ILE A 464 0.97 -8.60 23.21
CA ILE A 464 1.36 -9.03 24.55
C ILE A 464 0.27 -9.92 25.13
N VAL A 465 0.67 -11.13 25.48
CA VAL A 465 -0.14 -12.17 26.12
C VAL A 465 0.49 -12.57 27.46
N PHE A 466 -0.17 -13.44 28.21
CA PHE A 466 0.25 -13.84 29.56
C PHE A 466 1.68 -14.39 29.62
N ASP A 467 2.09 -15.18 28.62
CA ASP A 467 3.40 -15.84 28.54
C ASP A 467 4.45 -15.02 27.78
N SER A 468 4.15 -13.78 27.38
CA SER A 468 5.11 -12.90 26.70
C SER A 468 6.35 -12.63 27.55
N VAL A 469 7.52 -12.64 26.89
CA VAL A 469 8.83 -12.35 27.48
C VAL A 469 9.28 -10.98 27.02
N GLU A 470 9.59 -10.10 27.96
CA GLU A 470 9.84 -8.67 27.74
C GLU A 470 10.87 -8.41 26.64
N GLU A 471 12.01 -9.11 26.68
CA GLU A 471 13.09 -8.96 25.69
C GLU A 471 12.70 -9.48 24.31
N ASP A 472 12.01 -10.62 24.23
CA ASP A 472 11.59 -11.23 22.97
C ASP A 472 10.61 -10.32 22.22
N GLU A 473 9.66 -9.72 22.96
CA GLU A 473 8.68 -8.79 22.40
C GLU A 473 9.33 -7.49 21.90
N TYR A 474 10.34 -6.97 22.62
CA TYR A 474 11.14 -5.85 22.13
C TYR A 474 11.86 -6.24 20.83
N VAL A 475 12.56 -7.38 20.80
CA VAL A 475 13.27 -7.87 19.62
C VAL A 475 12.32 -8.08 18.43
N GLU A 476 11.10 -8.56 18.68
CA GLU A 476 10.08 -8.70 17.65
C GLU A 476 9.75 -7.36 16.98
N THR A 477 9.59 -6.28 17.74
CA THR A 477 9.33 -4.96 17.13
C THR A 477 10.49 -4.51 16.23
N ILE A 478 11.74 -4.75 16.63
CA ILE A 478 12.91 -4.44 15.80
C ILE A 478 12.92 -5.29 14.52
N ASN A 479 12.61 -6.59 14.64
CA ASN A 479 12.49 -7.48 13.49
C ASN A 479 11.36 -7.05 12.54
N LYS A 480 10.25 -6.52 13.07
CA LYS A 480 9.15 -5.96 12.28
C LYS A 480 9.56 -4.69 11.51
N LEU A 481 10.50 -3.91 12.04
CA LEU A 481 11.03 -2.71 11.38
C LEU A 481 12.15 -3.00 10.39
N LYS A 482 12.82 -4.14 10.51
CA LYS A 482 14.01 -4.50 9.71
C LYS A 482 13.80 -4.39 8.20
N GLY A 483 12.63 -4.77 7.68
CA GLY A 483 12.33 -4.64 6.25
C GLY A 483 12.33 -3.19 5.76
N ASN A 484 11.79 -2.26 6.57
CA ASN A 484 11.76 -0.84 6.26
C ASN A 484 13.15 -0.21 6.40
N VAL A 485 13.88 -0.56 7.47
CA VAL A 485 15.26 -0.09 7.70
C VAL A 485 16.15 -0.52 6.54
N ARG A 486 16.08 -1.80 6.14
CA ARG A 486 16.83 -2.32 4.99
C ARG A 486 16.48 -1.60 3.69
N ALA A 487 15.20 -1.32 3.45
CA ALA A 487 14.78 -0.59 2.25
C ALA A 487 15.36 0.84 2.21
N LEU A 488 15.46 1.52 3.37
CA LEU A 488 16.11 2.82 3.49
C LEU A 488 17.62 2.72 3.24
N GLU A 489 18.29 1.77 3.88
CA GLU A 489 19.75 1.58 3.75
C GLU A 489 20.15 1.23 2.31
N GLU A 490 19.45 0.29 1.67
CA GLU A 490 19.71 -0.07 0.27
C GLU A 490 19.46 1.11 -0.69
N ALA A 491 18.39 1.88 -0.48
CA ALA A 491 18.10 3.05 -1.31
C ALA A 491 19.16 4.16 -1.14
N GLU A 492 19.58 4.42 0.10
CA GLU A 492 20.63 5.39 0.40
C GLU A 492 21.99 4.99 -0.18
N LEU A 493 22.34 3.70 -0.15
CA LEU A 493 23.56 3.17 -0.77
C LEU A 493 23.55 3.29 -2.29
N ASP A 494 22.43 2.94 -2.94
CA ASP A 494 22.30 3.04 -4.40
C ASP A 494 22.40 4.50 -4.87
N ASP A 495 21.76 5.44 -4.16
CA ASP A 495 21.83 6.87 -4.47
C ASP A 495 23.22 7.46 -4.17
N ALA A 496 23.89 7.04 -3.09
CA ALA A 496 25.24 7.51 -2.76
C ALA A 496 26.32 7.06 -3.78
N ASN A 497 26.11 5.92 -4.45
CA ASN A 497 27.03 5.36 -5.43
C ASN A 497 26.83 5.89 -6.87
N GLY A 498 26.01 6.92 -7.05
CA GLY A 498 25.85 7.60 -8.35
C GLY A 498 24.79 7.01 -9.27
N GLY A 499 23.78 6.30 -8.74
CA GLY A 499 22.43 6.23 -9.31
C GLY A 499 22.24 5.96 -10.82
N ASP A 500 23.14 5.27 -11.53
CA ASP A 500 23.10 5.16 -13.00
C ASP A 500 22.99 3.71 -13.54
N VAL A 501 22.44 2.76 -12.77
CA VAL A 501 22.33 1.35 -13.22
C VAL A 501 20.97 0.71 -12.94
N PHE A 502 19.84 1.37 -13.19
CA PHE A 502 18.55 0.67 -13.11
C PHE A 502 17.50 1.17 -14.09
N ASP A 503 17.59 0.73 -15.35
CA ASP A 503 16.39 0.67 -16.22
C ASP A 503 16.36 -0.45 -17.29
N CYS A 504 17.33 -1.37 -17.34
CA CYS A 504 17.34 -2.45 -18.36
C CYS A 504 16.99 -3.87 -17.87
N ALA A 505 16.99 -4.15 -16.56
CA ALA A 505 16.85 -5.54 -16.08
C ALA A 505 15.40 -6.05 -15.97
N PHE A 506 14.38 -5.21 -16.12
CA PHE A 506 12.99 -5.60 -15.90
C PHE A 506 12.25 -6.14 -17.14
N ALA A 507 12.91 -6.18 -18.31
CA ALA A 507 12.30 -6.75 -19.51
C ALA A 507 12.37 -8.29 -19.58
N ASN A 508 13.25 -8.94 -18.81
CA ASN A 508 13.41 -10.40 -18.84
C ASN A 508 13.75 -10.89 -17.43
N GLY A 509 12.90 -11.72 -16.84
CA GLY A 509 13.05 -12.27 -15.48
C GLY A 509 14.32 -13.11 -15.28
N ILE A 510 15.47 -12.45 -15.18
CA ILE A 510 16.77 -13.05 -14.90
C ILE A 510 17.19 -12.60 -13.50
N HIS A 511 17.15 -13.53 -12.56
CA HIS A 511 17.82 -13.40 -11.26
C HIS A 511 19.33 -13.37 -11.49
N VAL A 512 19.97 -12.24 -11.20
CA VAL A 512 21.43 -12.21 -11.02
C VAL A 512 21.70 -12.53 -9.55
N CYS A 513 22.20 -13.73 -9.27
CA CYS A 513 22.79 -14.06 -7.98
C CYS A 513 24.17 -13.39 -7.90
N GLU A 514 24.33 -12.38 -7.05
CA GLU A 514 25.66 -11.86 -6.72
C GLU A 514 26.31 -12.75 -5.66
N GLY A 515 27.30 -13.53 -6.09
CA GLY A 515 28.28 -14.17 -5.23
C GLY A 515 29.42 -13.19 -4.95
N ILE A 516 29.71 -12.95 -3.67
CA ILE A 516 30.91 -12.24 -3.23
C ILE A 516 32.09 -13.19 -3.44
N GLU A 517 33.01 -12.85 -4.34
CA GLU A 517 34.35 -13.47 -4.35
C GLU A 517 35.46 -12.42 -4.30
N LYS A 518 36.31 -12.62 -3.29
CA LYS A 518 37.61 -11.99 -3.13
C LYS A 518 38.58 -12.63 -4.11
N ASP A 519 39.27 -11.78 -4.83
CA ASP A 519 40.66 -11.89 -5.32
C ASP A 519 40.77 -11.49 -6.79
N ASN A 520 41.75 -10.62 -7.04
CA ASN A 520 42.06 -9.99 -8.31
C ASN A 520 42.28 -11.03 -9.43
N GLU A 521 41.31 -11.17 -10.33
CA GLU A 521 41.52 -11.51 -11.75
C GLU A 521 40.20 -11.31 -12.53
N ILE A 522 40.22 -10.43 -13.55
CA ILE A 522 39.04 -10.14 -14.38
C ILE A 522 38.90 -11.25 -15.42
N GLY A 523 37.95 -12.18 -15.20
CA GLY A 523 37.50 -13.15 -16.18
C GLY A 523 36.01 -12.98 -16.48
N CYS A 524 35.66 -12.33 -17.59
CA CYS A 524 34.27 -12.31 -18.09
C CYS A 524 33.99 -13.55 -18.93
N ASN A 525 33.18 -14.49 -18.40
CA ASN A 525 32.56 -15.54 -19.21
C ASN A 525 31.21 -15.03 -19.74
N PHE A 526 31.18 -14.60 -21.00
CA PHE A 526 29.94 -14.34 -21.72
C PHE A 526 29.48 -15.62 -22.44
N LEU A 527 28.25 -16.07 -22.16
CA LEU A 527 27.51 -16.98 -23.03
C LEU A 527 27.03 -16.17 -24.24
N VAL A 528 27.68 -16.35 -25.38
CA VAL A 528 27.30 -15.75 -26.66
C VAL A 528 26.21 -16.61 -27.30
N PHE A 529 25.03 -16.03 -27.54
CA PHE A 529 24.11 -16.49 -28.56
C PHE A 529 24.22 -15.55 -29.78
N ASP A 530 24.51 -16.13 -30.95
CA ASP A 530 24.66 -15.44 -32.22
C ASP A 530 23.37 -14.72 -32.66
N ASN A 531 23.39 -13.39 -32.72
CA ASN A 531 23.28 -12.61 -33.97
C ASN A 531 22.94 -11.12 -33.73
N VAL A 532 23.85 -10.27 -34.22
CA VAL A 532 23.67 -8.90 -34.74
C VAL A 532 23.00 -7.85 -33.83
N CYS A 533 23.83 -7.11 -33.09
CA CYS A 533 23.62 -5.68 -32.87
C CYS A 533 24.96 -4.94 -32.89
N SER A 534 25.13 -4.07 -33.88
CA SER A 534 26.32 -3.25 -34.10
C SER A 534 26.26 -1.98 -33.24
N VAL A 535 26.96 -1.95 -32.12
CA VAL A 535 27.21 -0.73 -31.35
C VAL A 535 28.56 -0.15 -31.77
N LYS A 536 28.52 1.02 -32.43
CA LYS A 536 29.70 1.82 -32.77
C LYS A 536 30.16 2.58 -31.52
N LEU A 537 31.20 2.09 -30.85
CA LEU A 537 31.95 2.86 -29.85
C LEU A 537 33.03 3.70 -30.54
N HIS A 538 32.94 5.03 -30.41
CA HIS A 538 34.04 5.94 -30.74
C HIS A 538 35.03 5.96 -29.58
N LEU A 539 36.17 5.29 -29.74
CA LEU A 539 37.33 5.46 -28.88
C LEU A 539 38.32 6.41 -29.56
N VAL A 540 38.58 7.54 -28.88
CA VAL A 540 39.59 8.52 -29.24
C VAL A 540 40.95 8.04 -28.75
N GLY A 541 41.92 7.93 -29.66
CA GLY A 541 43.31 8.32 -29.37
C GLY A 541 44.34 7.26 -28.98
N GLN A 542 45.16 6.92 -29.98
CA GLN A 542 46.63 6.73 -29.95
C GLN A 542 47.28 5.35 -29.69
N SER A 543 47.81 4.83 -30.81
CA SER A 543 49.16 4.24 -31.04
C SER A 543 49.28 2.70 -31.14
N PRO A 544 50.01 2.17 -32.16
CA PRO A 544 49.87 0.79 -32.62
C PRO A 544 51.05 -0.11 -32.21
N TRP A 545 50.78 -1.37 -31.89
CA TRP A 545 51.80 -2.42 -31.94
C TRP A 545 51.26 -3.68 -32.63
N LYS A 546 52.05 -4.17 -33.59
CA LYS A 546 51.74 -5.27 -34.52
C LYS A 546 51.99 -6.66 -33.90
N PRO A 547 51.37 -7.72 -34.45
CA PRO A 547 51.34 -9.07 -33.86
C PRO A 547 52.50 -9.95 -34.35
N PRO A 548 52.60 -11.18 -33.83
CA PRO A 548 52.81 -12.30 -34.76
C PRO A 548 51.98 -13.57 -34.47
N PHE A 549 51.44 -14.16 -35.56
CA PHE A 549 51.45 -15.59 -35.96
C PHE A 549 51.06 -16.66 -34.90
N THR A 550 50.36 -17.79 -35.13
CA THR A 550 49.80 -18.55 -36.27
C THR A 550 49.22 -19.81 -35.64
N ASN A 551 48.05 -20.29 -36.07
CA ASN A 551 47.92 -21.54 -36.82
C ASN A 551 46.46 -22.02 -36.86
N VAL A 552 46.13 -22.46 -38.06
CA VAL A 552 44.91 -23.08 -38.55
C VAL A 552 44.92 -24.55 -38.10
N GLU A 553 43.78 -25.08 -37.68
CA GLU A 553 43.32 -26.38 -38.18
C GLU A 553 41.82 -26.56 -37.92
N ALA A 554 41.10 -26.83 -39.00
CA ALA A 554 39.69 -27.13 -39.05
C ALA A 554 39.53 -28.61 -39.35
N LEU A 555 38.64 -29.32 -38.64
CA LEU A 555 37.99 -30.53 -39.13
C LEU A 555 36.56 -30.59 -38.58
N SER A 556 35.63 -30.56 -39.52
CA SER A 556 34.17 -30.79 -39.48
C SER A 556 33.84 -32.29 -39.38
N PRO A 557 32.56 -32.72 -39.30
CA PRO A 557 31.29 -31.98 -39.31
C PRO A 557 30.57 -31.85 -37.97
#